data_AF-A0A9D2TID7-F1
#
_entry.id   AF-A0A9D2TID7-F1
#
_cell.length_a   1.000
_cell.length_b   1.000
_cell.length_c   1.000
_cell.angle_alpha   90.00
_cell.angle_beta   90.00
_cell.angle_gamma   90.00
#
_symmetry.space_group_name_H-M   'P 1'
#
loop_
_entity.id
_entity.type
_entity.pdbx_description
1 polymer ?
#
loop_
_entity_poly.entity_id
_entity_poly.type
_entity_poly.pdbx_seq_one_letter_code
_entity_poly.pdbx_strand_id
1 'polypeptide(L)'
;MAEGAARIRPGGWGSGVLDELEDKMKKGMNPVAVRQMGTQIGTSGEEVRTAYTTVQGRVTEFDWTGEDRDRYVSEFDSTLGPLVSSVVDQLTDFQNRAEANAGQQEDASA
;
A
#
# COMPACT_ATOMS: atom_id res chain seq x y z
N MET A 1 -33.64 54.58 0.42
CA MET A 1 -34.45 53.36 0.35
C MET A 1 -34.64 52.98 -1.12
N ALA A 2 -34.72 51.67 -1.38
CA ALA A 2 -34.89 50.95 -2.65
C ALA A 2 -33.59 50.53 -3.37
N GLU A 3 -33.13 49.34 -3.01
CA GLU A 3 -32.16 48.49 -3.71
C GLU A 3 -32.77 47.92 -5.00
N GLY A 4 -31.99 47.88 -6.09
CA GLY A 4 -32.29 47.11 -7.29
C GLY A 4 -31.69 45.72 -7.19
N ALA A 5 -32.51 44.72 -6.85
CA ALA A 5 -32.10 43.32 -6.74
C ALA A 5 -31.84 42.69 -8.12
N ALA A 6 -30.61 42.25 -8.35
CA ALA A 6 -30.26 41.38 -9.47
C ALA A 6 -30.86 39.98 -9.26
N ARG A 7 -31.72 39.56 -10.20
CA ARG A 7 -32.41 38.27 -10.18
C ARG A 7 -31.42 37.15 -10.54
N ILE A 8 -30.94 36.42 -9.54
CA ILE A 8 -30.19 35.16 -9.76
C ILE A 8 -31.16 34.09 -10.28
N ARG A 9 -30.85 33.52 -11.45
CA ARG A 9 -31.54 32.34 -11.99
C ARG A 9 -31.04 31.10 -11.24
N PRO A 10 -31.90 30.21 -10.71
CA PRO A 10 -31.48 28.93 -10.20
C PRO A 10 -31.46 27.93 -11.36
N GLY A 11 -30.30 27.37 -11.67
CA GLY A 11 -30.20 26.29 -12.65
C GLY A 11 -28.78 25.76 -12.77
N GLY A 12 -28.59 24.49 -12.40
CA GLY A 12 -27.46 23.69 -12.84
C GLY A 12 -26.46 23.20 -11.79
N TRP A 13 -26.91 22.81 -10.60
CA TRP A 13 -26.11 21.98 -9.70
C TRP A 13 -26.85 20.65 -9.53
N GLY A 14 -26.32 19.55 -10.06
CA GLY A 14 -26.85 18.21 -9.82
C GLY A 14 -27.28 17.45 -11.07
N SER A 15 -26.31 16.92 -11.81
CA SER A 15 -26.47 15.66 -12.54
C SER A 15 -25.08 15.09 -12.81
N GLY A 16 -24.22 15.81 -13.54
CA GLY A 16 -22.93 15.28 -13.99
C GLY A 16 -21.97 14.81 -12.89
N VAL A 17 -21.91 15.48 -11.74
CA VAL A 17 -21.04 15.06 -10.62
C VAL A 17 -21.58 13.81 -9.93
N LEU A 18 -22.91 13.69 -9.82
CA LEU A 18 -23.54 12.49 -9.27
C LEU A 18 -23.43 11.33 -10.26
N ASP A 19 -23.64 11.58 -11.56
CA ASP A 19 -23.49 10.60 -12.62
C ASP A 19 -22.06 10.08 -12.74
N GLU A 20 -21.02 10.93 -12.62
CA GLU A 20 -19.62 10.50 -12.63
C GLU A 20 -19.20 9.74 -11.36
N LEU A 21 -19.72 10.14 -10.19
CA LEU A 21 -19.50 9.39 -8.95
C LEU A 21 -20.23 8.04 -9.00
N GLU A 22 -21.44 8.02 -9.54
CA GLU A 22 -22.23 6.81 -9.75
C GLU A 22 -21.61 5.90 -10.81
N ASP A 23 -21.02 6.44 -11.88
CA ASP A 23 -20.30 5.69 -12.93
C ASP A 23 -18.96 5.11 -12.41
N LYS A 24 -18.21 5.87 -11.60
CA LYS A 24 -17.03 5.38 -10.89
C LYS A 24 -17.36 4.30 -9.86
N MET A 25 -18.53 4.39 -9.21
CA MET A 25 -19.05 3.35 -8.33
C MET A 25 -19.62 2.14 -9.10
N LYS A 26 -20.11 2.33 -10.34
CA LYS A 26 -20.64 1.27 -11.23
C LYS A 26 -19.55 0.44 -11.89
N LYS A 27 -18.35 0.99 -12.13
CA LYS A 27 -17.17 0.16 -12.42
C LYS A 27 -16.70 -0.49 -11.12
N GLY A 28 -17.35 -1.59 -10.75
CA GLY A 28 -16.89 -2.45 -9.67
C GLY A 28 -15.40 -2.80 -9.81
N MET A 29 -14.77 -3.10 -8.69
CA MET A 29 -13.40 -3.59 -8.64
C MET A 29 -13.22 -4.81 -9.57
N ASN A 30 -12.13 -4.89 -10.34
CA ASN A 30 -11.81 -6.11 -11.10
C ASN A 30 -11.10 -7.12 -10.17
N PRO A 31 -11.73 -8.26 -9.81
CA PRO A 31 -11.16 -9.20 -8.84
C PRO A 31 -9.81 -9.77 -9.30
N VAL A 32 -9.67 -10.06 -10.59
CA VAL A 32 -8.44 -10.63 -11.15
C VAL A 32 -7.29 -9.64 -11.04
N ALA A 33 -7.52 -8.37 -11.40
CA ALA A 33 -6.51 -7.33 -11.30
C ALA A 33 -6.08 -7.08 -9.83
N VAL A 34 -7.04 -7.13 -8.89
CA VAL A 34 -6.74 -6.94 -7.47
C VAL A 34 -5.98 -8.14 -6.89
N ARG A 35 -6.28 -9.37 -7.30
CA ARG A 35 -5.46 -10.53 -6.93
C ARG A 35 -4.03 -10.42 -7.46
N GLN A 36 -3.86 -10.02 -8.72
CA GLN A 36 -2.53 -9.81 -9.30
C GLN A 36 -1.74 -8.75 -8.53
N MET A 37 -2.38 -7.63 -8.16
CA MET A 37 -1.77 -6.61 -7.31
C MET A 37 -1.36 -7.17 -5.95
N GLY A 38 -2.24 -7.92 -5.28
CA GLY A 38 -1.93 -8.59 -4.00
C GLY A 38 -0.71 -9.51 -4.10
N THR A 39 -0.65 -10.35 -5.15
CA THR A 39 0.51 -11.21 -5.42
C THR A 39 1.79 -10.39 -5.58
N GLN A 40 1.75 -9.29 -6.35
CA GLN A 40 2.92 -8.44 -6.55
C GLN A 40 3.40 -7.79 -5.24
N ILE A 41 2.48 -7.34 -4.39
CA ILE A 41 2.79 -6.81 -3.06
C ILE A 41 3.50 -7.86 -2.20
N GLY A 42 3.00 -9.09 -2.20
CA GLY A 42 3.62 -10.22 -1.51
C GLY A 42 5.04 -10.49 -1.98
N THR A 43 5.24 -10.57 -3.31
CA THR A 43 6.57 -10.74 -3.92
C THR A 43 7.54 -9.64 -3.50
N SER A 44 7.12 -8.37 -3.51
CA SER A 44 7.97 -7.27 -3.04
C SER A 44 8.34 -7.38 -1.56
N GLY A 45 7.47 -7.94 -0.72
CA GLY A 45 7.80 -8.25 0.68
C GLY A 45 8.92 -9.29 0.80
N GLU A 46 8.87 -10.34 -0.01
CA GLU A 46 9.92 -11.37 -0.06
C GLU A 46 11.25 -10.80 -0.59
N GLU A 47 11.20 -9.91 -1.60
CA GLU A 47 12.37 -9.21 -2.14
C GLU A 47 13.04 -8.34 -1.08
N VAL A 48 12.26 -7.57 -0.30
CA VAL A 48 12.77 -6.76 0.82
C VAL A 48 13.47 -7.63 1.87
N ARG A 49 12.85 -8.74 2.25
CA ARG A 49 13.42 -9.70 3.21
C ARG A 49 14.73 -10.29 2.69
N THR A 50 14.77 -10.64 1.40
CA THR A 50 15.96 -11.21 0.73
C THR A 50 17.10 -10.20 0.68
N ALA A 51 16.81 -8.95 0.31
CA ALA A 51 17.78 -7.87 0.29
C ALA A 51 18.39 -7.64 1.68
N TYR A 52 17.55 -7.58 2.72
CA TYR A 52 18.01 -7.43 4.10
C TYR A 52 18.93 -8.59 4.51
N THR A 53 18.50 -9.84 4.31
CA THR A 53 19.28 -11.03 4.71
C THR A 53 20.63 -11.08 3.99
N THR A 54 20.66 -10.69 2.71
CA THR A 54 21.90 -10.60 1.92
C THR A 54 22.87 -9.57 2.48
N VAL A 55 22.37 -8.38 2.86
CA VAL A 55 23.21 -7.32 3.44
C VAL A 55 23.65 -7.69 4.85
N GLN A 56 22.74 -8.24 5.66
CA GLN A 56 23.03 -8.71 7.01
C GLN A 56 24.18 -9.73 6.99
N GLY A 57 24.11 -10.74 6.11
CA GLY A 57 25.19 -11.72 5.95
C GLY A 57 26.53 -11.05 5.66
N ARG A 58 26.57 -10.09 4.72
CA ARG A 58 27.79 -9.33 4.41
C ARG A 58 28.31 -8.52 5.60
N VAL A 59 27.42 -7.93 6.39
CA VAL A 59 27.78 -7.17 7.60
C VAL A 59 28.36 -8.09 8.67
N THR A 60 27.81 -9.29 8.83
CA THR A 60 28.24 -10.24 9.87
C THR A 60 29.50 -11.04 9.51
N GLU A 61 29.70 -11.35 8.23
CA GLU A 61 30.74 -12.25 7.72
C GLU A 61 32.01 -11.52 7.24
N PHE A 62 31.99 -10.19 7.18
CA PHE A 62 33.16 -9.42 6.77
C PHE A 62 34.34 -9.67 7.71
N ASP A 63 35.56 -9.82 7.14
CA ASP A 63 36.80 -10.04 7.88
C ASP A 63 37.27 -8.77 8.59
N TRP A 64 36.44 -8.31 9.52
CA TRP A 64 36.66 -7.17 10.39
C TRP A 64 36.38 -7.62 11.82
N THR A 65 37.29 -7.29 12.72
CA THR A 65 37.26 -7.72 14.12
C THR A 65 37.45 -6.54 15.05
N GLY A 66 37.08 -6.73 16.33
CA GLY A 66 37.23 -5.73 17.38
C GLY A 66 35.91 -5.05 17.77
N GLU A 67 35.99 -4.19 18.80
CA GLU A 67 34.83 -3.54 19.42
C GLU A 67 33.99 -2.71 18.44
N ASP A 68 34.65 -2.03 17.49
CA ASP A 68 33.94 -1.21 16.49
C ASP A 68 33.10 -2.06 15.54
N ARG A 69 33.57 -3.27 15.19
CA ARG A 69 32.80 -4.23 14.40
C ARG A 69 31.56 -4.67 15.17
N ASP A 70 31.72 -5.04 16.43
CA ASP A 70 30.61 -5.50 17.26
C ASP A 70 29.55 -4.39 17.45
N ARG A 71 29.99 -3.14 17.64
CA ARG A 71 29.10 -1.97 17.70
C ARG A 71 28.35 -1.78 16.38
N TYR A 72 29.05 -1.79 15.25
CA TYR A 72 28.44 -1.59 13.93
C TYR A 72 27.41 -2.69 13.60
N VAL A 73 27.75 -3.96 13.82
CA VAL A 73 26.82 -5.08 13.61
C VAL A 73 25.59 -4.95 14.51
N SER A 74 25.80 -4.60 15.79
CA SER A 74 24.69 -4.41 16.73
C SER A 74 23.78 -3.24 16.34
N GLU A 75 24.33 -2.11 15.92
CA GLU A 75 23.57 -0.95 15.44
C GLU A 75 22.80 -1.28 14.16
N PHE A 76 23.42 -2.00 13.23
CA PHE A 76 22.79 -2.46 11.99
C PHE A 76 21.56 -3.33 12.28
N ASP A 77 21.75 -4.40 13.07
CA ASP A 77 20.67 -5.35 13.38
C ASP A 77 19.55 -4.71 14.21
N SER A 78 19.90 -3.89 15.21
CA SER A 78 18.92 -3.25 16.09
C SER A 78 18.11 -2.15 15.41
N THR A 79 18.66 -1.53 14.36
CA THR A 79 17.97 -0.45 13.63
C THR A 79 17.19 -0.99 12.44
N LEU A 80 17.86 -1.72 11.53
CA LEU A 80 17.25 -2.10 10.26
C LEU A 80 16.38 -3.35 10.37
N GLY A 81 16.73 -4.31 11.23
CA GLY A 81 15.95 -5.54 11.41
C GLY A 81 14.47 -5.28 11.73
N PRO A 82 14.15 -4.48 12.76
CA PRO A 82 12.76 -4.16 13.11
C PRO A 82 12.02 -3.38 12.00
N LEU A 83 12.69 -2.46 11.31
CA LEU A 83 12.10 -1.68 10.22
C LEU A 83 11.74 -2.58 9.04
N VAL A 84 12.64 -3.47 8.65
CA VAL A 84 12.40 -4.44 7.58
C VAL A 84 11.26 -5.38 7.95
N SER A 85 11.26 -5.92 9.18
CA SER A 85 10.15 -6.76 9.65
C SER A 85 8.81 -6.03 9.55
N SER A 86 8.75 -4.78 10.03
CA SER A 86 7.54 -3.96 9.96
C SER A 86 7.06 -3.72 8.52
N VAL A 87 7.97 -3.51 7.56
CA VAL A 87 7.60 -3.34 6.15
C VAL A 87 7.06 -4.63 5.57
N VAL A 88 7.72 -5.76 5.83
CA VAL A 88 7.27 -7.08 5.36
C VAL A 88 5.88 -7.40 5.92
N ASP A 89 5.66 -7.20 7.22
CA ASP A 89 4.37 -7.45 7.87
C ASP A 89 3.24 -6.60 7.25
N GLN A 90 3.52 -5.33 6.95
CA GLN A 90 2.55 -4.46 6.28
C GLN A 90 2.25 -4.90 4.86
N LEU A 91 3.26 -5.30 4.08
CA LEU A 91 3.04 -5.80 2.72
C LEU A 91 2.19 -7.07 2.75
N THR A 92 2.44 -7.98 3.70
CA THR A 92 1.61 -9.17 3.90
C THR A 92 0.16 -8.82 4.27
N ASP A 93 -0.07 -7.82 5.14
CA ASP A 93 -1.44 -7.34 5.42
C ASP A 93 -2.14 -6.81 4.16
N PHE A 94 -1.44 -6.00 3.36
CA PHE A 94 -1.99 -5.48 2.11
C PHE A 94 -2.30 -6.57 1.09
N GLN A 95 -1.45 -7.59 0.96
CA GLN A 95 -1.71 -8.77 0.13
C GLN A 95 -3.01 -9.46 0.59
N ASN A 96 -3.12 -9.80 1.88
CA ASN A 96 -4.27 -10.51 2.43
C ASN A 96 -5.58 -9.71 2.22
N ARG A 97 -5.51 -8.38 2.39
CA ARG A 97 -6.66 -7.50 2.14
C ARG A 97 -7.04 -7.44 0.65
N ALA A 98 -6.07 -7.45 -0.26
CA ALA A 98 -6.34 -7.52 -1.69
C ALA A 98 -7.05 -8.84 -2.05
N GLU A 99 -6.58 -9.96 -1.52
CA GLU A 99 -7.22 -11.27 -1.72
C GLU A 99 -8.66 -11.31 -1.16
N ALA A 100 -8.87 -10.81 0.07
CA ALA A 100 -10.18 -10.73 0.69
C ALA A 100 -11.15 -9.84 -0.12
N ASN A 101 -10.68 -8.66 -0.56
CA ASN A 101 -11.47 -7.74 -1.36
C ASN A 101 -11.89 -8.39 -2.69
N ALA A 102 -10.95 -9.04 -3.39
CA ALA A 102 -11.25 -9.73 -4.64
C ALA A 102 -12.30 -10.84 -4.45
N GLY A 103 -12.18 -11.64 -3.39
CA GLY A 103 -13.16 -12.68 -3.05
C GLY A 103 -14.56 -12.11 -2.78
N GLN A 104 -14.64 -11.06 -1.96
CA GLN A 104 -15.93 -10.38 -1.68
C GLN A 104 -16.60 -9.85 -2.94
N GLN A 105 -15.82 -9.33 -3.90
CA GLN A 105 -16.34 -8.83 -5.16
C GLN A 105 -16.84 -9.96 -6.06
N GLU A 106 -16.17 -11.11 -6.08
CA GLU A 106 -16.65 -12.29 -6.81
C GLU A 106 -17.97 -12.80 -6.24
N ASP A 107 -18.06 -12.91 -4.92
CA ASP A 107 -19.28 -13.33 -4.22
C ASP A 107 -20.45 -12.35 -4.45
N ALA A 108 -20.17 -11.05 -4.45
CA ALA A 108 -21.18 -10.01 -4.69
C ALA A 108 -21.60 -9.88 -6.16
N SER A 109 -20.80 -10.39 -7.09
CA SER A 109 -21.07 -10.32 -8.54
C SER A 109 -21.59 -11.63 -9.14
N ALA A 110 -21.65 -12.70 -8.35
CA ALA A 110 -22.22 -14.00 -8.69
C ALA A 110 -23.76 -14.00 -8.55
#